data_AF-A0A7V3T231-F1
#
_entry.id   AF-A0A7V3T231-F1
#
_cell.length_a   1.000
_cell.length_b   1.000
_cell.length_c   1.000
_cell.angle_alpha   90.00
_cell.angle_beta   90.00
_cell.angle_gamma   90.00
#
_symmetry.space_group_name_H-M   'P 1'
#
loop_
_entity.id
_entity.type
_entity.pdbx_description
1 polymer ?
#
loop_
_entity_poly.entity_id
_entity_poly.type
_entity_poly.pdbx_seq_one_letter_code
_entity_poly.pdbx_strand_id
1 'polypeptide(L)'
;MNNQSEKTWTEEEIFVQVKEILKEVAPTKVIGEVTLDSSIVDDFAFDSIDIIDTLLKIQEIFFSEVEEPIDVESFLTQAYQGDDGRVMSVSTICNLIEKYFSLKEENENG
;
A
#
# COMPACT_ATOMS: atom_id res chain seq x y z
N MET A 1 14.81 27.85 -9.12
CA MET A 1 14.56 27.15 -7.85
C MET A 1 13.11 26.74 -7.88
N ASN A 2 12.85 25.50 -8.30
CA ASN A 2 11.49 24.97 -8.29
C ASN A 2 11.21 24.51 -6.86
N ASN A 3 10.39 25.25 -6.12
CA ASN A 3 9.71 24.68 -4.97
C ASN A 3 8.68 23.69 -5.53
N GLN A 4 9.06 22.43 -5.68
CA GLN A 4 8.08 21.36 -5.86
C GLN A 4 7.55 21.06 -4.47
N SER A 5 6.28 21.40 -4.24
CA SER A 5 5.56 20.98 -3.04
C SER A 5 5.51 19.46 -3.04
N GLU A 6 6.14 18.82 -2.05
CA GLU A 6 5.94 17.41 -1.80
C GLU A 6 4.45 17.16 -1.65
N LYS A 7 3.91 16.26 -2.47
CA LYS A 7 2.49 15.94 -2.41
C LYS A 7 2.25 15.16 -1.12
N THR A 8 1.62 15.80 -0.13
CA THR A 8 1.10 15.11 1.04
C THR A 8 -0.17 14.37 0.66
N TRP A 9 -0.27 13.11 1.05
CA TRP A 9 -1.45 12.27 0.81
C TRP A 9 -2.25 12.17 2.11
N THR A 10 -3.56 12.40 2.03
CA THR A 10 -4.48 12.14 3.14
C THR A 10 -4.87 10.66 3.19
N GLU A 11 -5.33 10.18 4.36
CA GLU A 11 -5.82 8.80 4.53
C GLU A 11 -6.88 8.43 3.48
N GLU A 12 -7.81 9.36 3.18
CA GLU A 12 -8.85 9.18 2.17
C GLU A 12 -8.25 9.02 0.76
N GLU A 13 -7.28 9.85 0.39
CA GLU A 13 -6.62 9.76 -0.92
C GLU A 13 -5.79 8.47 -1.05
N ILE A 14 -5.12 8.05 0.03
CA ILE A 14 -4.39 6.78 0.08
C ILE A 14 -5.37 5.64 -0.18
N PHE A 15 -6.48 5.59 0.56
CA PHE A 15 -7.48 4.53 0.40
C PHE A 15 -8.08 4.49 -1.01
N VAL A 16 -8.47 5.65 -1.55
CA VAL A 16 -9.02 5.74 -2.91
C VAL A 16 -8.01 5.22 -3.93
N GLN A 17 -6.74 5.60 -3.79
CA GLN A 17 -5.71 5.21 -4.72
C GLN A 17 -5.33 3.73 -4.59
N VAL A 18 -5.25 3.19 -3.37
CA VAL A 18 -5.06 1.75 -3.12
C VAL A 18 -6.19 0.94 -3.77
N LYS A 19 -7.44 1.38 -3.62
CA LYS A 19 -8.59 0.73 -4.28
C LYS A 19 -8.44 0.67 -5.80
N GLU A 20 -7.97 1.74 -6.43
CA GLU A 20 -7.76 1.75 -7.88
C GLU A 20 -6.59 0.86 -8.29
N ILE A 21 -5.50 0.82 -7.51
CA ILE A 21 -4.36 -0.10 -7.73
C ILE A 21 -4.84 -1.55 -7.69
N LEU A 22 -5.60 -1.95 -6.66
CA LEU A 22 -6.07 -3.33 -6.51
C LEU A 22 -6.92 -3.77 -7.71
N LYS A 23 -7.82 -2.91 -8.19
CA LYS A 23 -8.62 -3.17 -9.39
C LYS A 23 -7.79 -3.22 -10.67
N GLU A 24 -6.71 -2.44 -10.75
CA GLU A 24 -5.85 -2.44 -11.93
C GLU A 24 -4.99 -3.70 -12.01
N VAL A 25 -4.44 -4.14 -10.87
CA VAL A 25 -3.61 -5.36 -10.79
C VAL A 25 -4.44 -6.59 -11.09
N ALA A 26 -5.60 -6.72 -10.45
CA ALA A 26 -6.43 -7.92 -10.55
C ALA A 26 -7.90 -7.57 -10.84
N PRO A 27 -8.21 -7.05 -12.03
CA PRO A 27 -9.55 -6.55 -12.38
C PRO A 27 -10.64 -7.62 -12.35
N THR A 28 -10.27 -8.89 -12.51
CA THR A 28 -11.19 -10.03 -12.47
C THR A 28 -11.39 -10.58 -11.06
N LYS A 29 -10.55 -10.17 -10.09
CA LYS A 29 -10.57 -10.64 -8.71
C LYS A 29 -11.26 -9.64 -7.77
N VAL A 30 -11.05 -8.35 -8.01
CA VAL A 30 -11.67 -7.28 -7.22
C VAL A 30 -13.06 -6.96 -7.77
N ILE A 31 -14.04 -7.79 -7.42
CA ILE A 31 -15.43 -7.63 -7.87
C ILE A 31 -16.28 -7.05 -6.73
N GLY A 32 -16.70 -5.80 -6.87
CA GLY A 32 -17.65 -5.16 -5.96
C GLY A 32 -17.04 -4.04 -5.12
N GLU A 33 -17.55 -3.88 -3.91
CA GLU A 33 -17.11 -2.84 -2.98
C GLU A 33 -15.81 -3.25 -2.29
N VAL A 34 -14.83 -2.35 -2.31
CA VAL A 34 -13.57 -2.47 -1.57
C VAL A 34 -13.70 -1.63 -0.31
N THR A 35 -13.43 -2.23 0.83
CA THR A 35 -13.45 -1.59 2.15
C THR A 35 -12.08 -1.75 2.83
N LEU A 36 -11.83 -0.99 3.90
CA LEU A 36 -10.59 -1.11 4.68
C LEU A 36 -10.41 -2.51 5.30
N ASP A 37 -11.52 -3.18 5.64
CA ASP A 37 -11.52 -4.50 6.25
C ASP A 37 -11.42 -5.64 5.21
N SER A 38 -11.47 -5.33 3.91
CA SER A 38 -11.39 -6.33 2.86
C SER A 38 -10.04 -7.03 2.91
N SER A 39 -10.06 -8.36 3.02
CA SER A 39 -8.89 -9.24 2.98
C SER A 39 -8.45 -9.42 1.53
N ILE A 40 -7.22 -9.03 1.22
CA ILE A 40 -6.73 -9.14 -0.16
C ILE A 40 -6.54 -10.61 -0.58
N VAL A 41 -6.32 -11.51 0.38
CA VAL A 41 -6.19 -12.94 0.10
C VAL A 41 -7.53 -13.65 0.19
N ASP A 42 -8.35 -13.39 1.20
CA ASP A 42 -9.58 -14.16 1.40
C ASP A 42 -10.73 -13.63 0.54
N ASP A 43 -10.89 -12.30 0.45
CA ASP A 43 -11.98 -11.68 -0.32
C ASP A 43 -11.61 -11.57 -1.80
N PHE A 44 -10.34 -11.25 -2.10
CA PHE A 44 -9.90 -11.04 -3.50
C PHE A 44 -9.06 -12.20 -4.06
N ALA A 45 -8.70 -13.23 -3.27
CA ALA A 45 -7.88 -14.34 -3.77
C ALA A 45 -6.58 -13.88 -4.45
N PHE A 46 -5.94 -12.83 -3.92
CA PHE A 46 -4.62 -12.40 -4.39
C PHE A 46 -3.60 -13.47 -4.05
N ASP A 47 -2.86 -13.88 -5.07
CA ASP A 47 -1.68 -14.71 -4.90
C ASP A 47 -0.43 -13.84 -4.72
N SER A 48 0.72 -14.49 -4.56
CA SER A 48 1.98 -13.77 -4.36
C SER A 48 2.33 -12.84 -5.51
N ILE A 49 1.90 -13.13 -6.75
CA ILE A 49 2.20 -12.29 -7.91
C ILE A 49 1.34 -11.03 -7.85
N ASP A 50 0.03 -11.15 -7.58
CA ASP A 50 -0.83 -9.97 -7.45
C ASP A 50 -0.37 -9.05 -6.31
N ILE A 51 0.11 -9.63 -5.21
CA ILE A 51 0.63 -8.87 -4.07
C ILE A 51 1.90 -8.10 -4.47
N ILE A 52 2.83 -8.75 -5.17
CA ILE A 52 4.05 -8.09 -5.65
C ILE A 52 3.70 -6.97 -6.64
N ASP A 53 2.81 -7.22 -7.60
CA ASP A 53 2.39 -6.21 -8.58
C ASP A 53 1.69 -5.01 -7.92
N THR A 54 0.90 -5.27 -6.87
CA THR A 54 0.29 -4.22 -6.04
C THR A 54 1.36 -3.35 -5.38
N LEU A 55 2.41 -3.96 -4.81
CA LEU A 55 3.48 -3.22 -4.16
C LEU A 55 4.31 -2.39 -5.12
N LEU A 56 4.60 -2.93 -6.31
CA LEU A 56 5.30 -2.20 -7.36
C LEU A 56 4.52 -0.96 -7.80
N LYS A 57 3.19 -1.07 -7.94
CA LYS A 57 2.33 0.08 -8.25
C LYS A 57 2.24 1.09 -7.12
N ILE A 58 2.18 0.63 -5.86
CA ILE A 58 2.25 1.52 -4.71
C ILE A 58 3.57 2.30 -4.73
N GLN A 59 4.69 1.63 -5.00
CA GLN A 59 5.98 2.29 -5.11
C GLN A 59 6.02 3.32 -6.24
N GLU A 60 5.50 2.98 -7.41
CA GLU A 60 5.40 3.92 -8.55
C GLU A 60 4.57 5.16 -8.21
N ILE A 61 3.45 4.99 -7.50
CA ILE A 61 2.48 6.08 -7.29
C ILE A 61 2.82 6.94 -6.07
N PHE A 62 3.15 6.30 -4.94
CA PHE A 62 3.35 7.00 -3.67
C PHE A 62 4.82 7.32 -3.41
N PHE A 63 5.74 6.53 -3.97
CA PHE A 63 7.17 6.61 -3.64
C PHE A 63 8.07 6.79 -4.87
N SER A 64 7.54 7.33 -5.97
CA SER A 64 8.31 7.55 -7.21
C SER A 64 9.52 8.47 -7.03
N GLU A 65 9.47 9.37 -6.06
CA GLU A 65 10.53 10.35 -5.79
C GLU A 65 11.51 9.90 -4.70
N VAL A 66 11.38 8.67 -4.19
CA VAL A 66 12.16 8.22 -3.03
C VAL A 66 13.28 7.28 -3.45
N GLU A 67 14.50 7.56 -2.94
CA GLU A 67 15.71 6.79 -3.27
C GLU A 67 15.69 5.38 -2.66
N GLU A 68 15.02 5.21 -1.51
CA GLU A 68 14.89 3.91 -0.86
C GLU A 68 13.53 3.26 -1.21
N PRO A 69 13.55 2.13 -1.95
CA PRO A 69 12.35 1.41 -2.31
C PRO A 69 11.63 0.85 -1.08
N ILE A 70 10.34 0.53 -1.21
CA ILE A 70 9.62 -0.22 -0.18
C ILE A 70 10.37 -1.52 0.08
N ASP A 71 10.66 -1.82 1.35
CA ASP A 71 11.13 -3.13 1.76
C ASP A 71 9.99 -4.15 1.60
N VAL A 72 9.92 -4.73 0.39
CA VAL A 72 8.95 -5.74 0.00
C VAL A 72 9.02 -6.96 0.92
N GLU A 73 10.21 -7.34 1.40
CA GLU A 73 10.37 -8.49 2.29
C GLU A 73 9.74 -8.23 3.66
N SER A 74 10.01 -7.06 4.24
CA SER A 74 9.36 -6.63 5.49
C SER A 74 7.85 -6.48 5.33
N PHE A 75 7.38 -5.98 4.20
CA PHE A 75 5.95 -5.90 3.92
C PHE A 75 5.31 -7.28 3.80
N LEU A 76 5.87 -8.19 3.01
CA LEU A 76 5.37 -9.56 2.90
C LEU A 76 5.42 -10.28 4.25
N THR A 77 6.44 -10.03 5.06
CA THR A 77 6.51 -10.55 6.42
C THR A 77 5.34 -10.04 7.26
N GLN A 78 5.09 -8.73 7.28
CA GLN A 78 3.94 -8.14 7.99
C GLN A 78 2.59 -8.60 7.44
N ALA A 79 2.51 -8.83 6.12
CA ALA A 79 1.34 -9.32 5.43
C ALA A 79 0.90 -10.73 5.85
N TYR A 80 1.89 -11.60 6.10
CA TYR A 80 1.68 -13.02 6.36
C TYR A 80 1.90 -13.40 7.84
N GLN A 81 2.42 -12.49 8.67
CA GLN A 81 2.67 -12.71 10.11
C GLN A 81 1.66 -12.03 11.04
N GLY A 82 0.47 -11.63 10.58
CA GLY A 82 -0.55 -11.03 11.44
C GLY A 82 -0.80 -11.82 12.73
N ASP A 83 -0.70 -11.13 13.89
CA ASP A 83 -0.72 -11.67 15.26
C ASP A 83 -1.99 -12.46 15.62
N ASP A 84 -3.01 -12.41 14.77
CA ASP A 84 -4.35 -12.98 14.94
C ASP A 84 -4.73 -13.95 13.81
N GLY A 85 -3.79 -14.33 12.94
CA GLY A 85 -4.03 -15.24 11.82
C GLY A 85 -4.93 -14.65 10.73
N ARG A 86 -5.18 -13.33 10.78
CA ARG A 86 -5.89 -12.61 9.72
C ARG A 86 -4.92 -12.31 8.60
N VAL A 87 -5.36 -12.64 7.40
CA VAL A 87 -4.61 -12.39 6.18
C VAL A 87 -4.67 -10.90 5.83
N MET A 88 -3.65 -10.37 5.16
CA MET A 88 -3.49 -8.95 4.82
C MET A 88 -4.80 -8.28 4.36
N SER A 89 -5.15 -7.14 4.95
CA SER A 89 -6.30 -6.32 4.56
C SER A 89 -5.88 -5.06 3.78
N VAL A 90 -6.86 -4.38 3.18
CA VAL A 90 -6.65 -3.05 2.57
C VAL A 90 -6.11 -2.03 3.58
N SER A 91 -6.58 -2.07 4.83
CA SER A 91 -6.04 -1.21 5.90
C SER A 91 -4.57 -1.50 6.21
N THR A 92 -4.12 -2.76 6.12
CA THR A 92 -2.67 -3.08 6.25
C THR A 92 -1.84 -2.33 5.20
N ILE A 93 -2.32 -2.28 3.96
CA ILE A 93 -1.66 -1.56 2.87
C ILE A 93 -1.65 -0.05 3.13
N CYS A 94 -2.79 0.52 3.53
CA CYS A 94 -2.89 1.96 3.80
C CYS A 94 -1.95 2.37 4.95
N ASN A 95 -1.93 1.61 6.05
CA ASN A 95 -1.06 1.86 7.19
C ASN A 95 0.44 1.78 6.84
N LEU A 96 0.82 0.90 5.90
CA LEU A 96 2.20 0.86 5.41
C LEU A 96 2.58 2.20 4.76
N ILE A 97 1.69 2.72 3.93
CA ILE A 97 1.92 3.96 3.18
C ILE A 97 2.02 5.14 4.15
N GLU A 98 1.10 5.22 5.11
CA GLU A 98 1.10 6.26 6.15
C GLU A 98 2.35 6.21 7.03
N LYS A 99 2.77 5.02 7.46
CA LYS A 99 3.99 4.82 8.24
C LYS A 99 5.21 5.31 7.48
N TYR A 100 5.26 5.09 6.17
CA TYR A 100 6.36 5.56 5.34
C TYR A 100 6.44 7.09 5.32
N PHE A 101 5.32 7.77 5.08
CA PHE A 101 5.29 9.24 5.10
C PHE A 101 5.64 9.80 6.49
N SER A 102 5.20 9.14 7.56
CA SER A 102 5.53 9.54 8.94
C SER A 102 7.04 9.42 9.25
N LEU A 103 7.69 8.33 8.81
CA LEU A 103 9.12 8.13 9.00
C LEU A 103 9.97 9.13 8.19
N LYS A 104 9.48 9.58 7.03
CA LYS A 104 10.13 10.63 6.24
C LYS A 104 10.16 11.96 6.98
N GLU A 105 9.03 12.35 7.59
CA GLU A 105 8.93 13.59 8.40
C GLU A 105 9.86 13.57 9.62
N GLU A 106 10.07 12.41 10.25
CA GLU A 106 10.99 12.28 11.38
C GLU A 106 12.46 12.41 10.97
N ASN A 107 12.83 11.88 9.79
CA ASN A 107 14.20 11.92 9.28
C ASN A 107 14.60 13.27 8.68
N GLU A 108 13.65 14.06 8.16
CA GLU A 108 13.92 15.41 7.64
C GLU A 108 14.03 16.49 8.73
N ASN A 109 13.53 16.21 9.94
CA ASN A 109 13.59 17.11 11.10
C ASN A 109 14.73 16.78 12.09
N GLY A 110 15.60 15.81 11.76
CA GLY A 110 16.72 15.34 12.59
C GLY A 110 18.08 15.92 12.23
#